data_AF-A0A2R7L1E5-F1
#
_entry.id   AF-A0A2R7L1E5-F1
#
_cell.length_a   1.000
_cell.length_b   1.000
_cell.length_c   1.000
_cell.angle_alpha   90.00
_cell.angle_beta   90.00
_cell.angle_gamma   90.00
#
_symmetry.space_group_name_H-M   'P 1'
#
loop_
_entity.id
_entity.type
_entity.pdbx_description
1 polymer ?
#
loop_
_entity_poly.entity_id
_entity_poly.type
_entity_poly.pdbx_seq_one_letter_code
_entity_poly.pdbx_strand_id
1 'polypeptide(L)'
;MNSNDLIQIKQFCLYHEIDNSFITQLHNYGLVKIVILEEDEYFQPEQLPAVEKMIRLHYDLKINFEGIDVIANLLTKIEALQQNLTTTQNKLRLYEQFQIK
;
A
#
# COMPACT_ATOMS: atom_id res chain seq x y z
N MET A 1 3.33 14.35 -9.34
CA MET A 1 1.86 14.43 -9.44
C MET A 1 1.50 14.35 -10.91
N ASN A 2 1.15 13.16 -11.41
CA ASN A 2 0.61 12.94 -12.75
C ASN A 2 -0.72 12.20 -12.56
N SER A 3 -1.76 12.98 -12.25
CA SER A 3 -3.09 12.49 -11.92
C SER A 3 -3.95 12.53 -13.18
N ASN A 4 -3.93 11.47 -14.00
CA ASN A 4 -4.99 11.25 -14.98
C ASN A 4 -5.16 9.82 -15.51
N ASP A 5 -4.32 8.85 -15.10
CA ASP A 5 -4.52 7.46 -15.49
C ASP A 5 -5.21 6.70 -14.36
N LEU A 6 -6.52 6.89 -14.23
CA LEU A 6 -7.32 6.06 -13.32
C LEU A 6 -7.35 4.62 -13.83
N ILE A 7 -7.25 3.67 -12.91
CA ILE A 7 -7.27 2.25 -13.27
C ILE A 7 -8.63 1.69 -12.92
N GLN A 8 -9.32 1.17 -13.92
CA GLN A 8 -10.66 0.60 -13.77
C GLN A 8 -10.57 -0.72 -12.97
N ILE A 9 -11.33 -0.81 -11.89
CA ILE A 9 -11.32 -1.98 -10.97
C ILE A 9 -11.72 -3.25 -11.72
N LYS A 10 -12.74 -3.20 -12.58
CA LYS A 10 -13.19 -4.35 -13.36
C LYS A 10 -12.06 -4.94 -14.22
N GLN A 11 -11.32 -4.09 -14.95
CA GLN A 11 -10.21 -4.53 -15.79
C GLN A 11 -9.03 -5.06 -14.96
N PHE A 12 -8.74 -4.42 -13.82
CA PHE A 12 -7.72 -4.88 -12.89
C PHE A 12 -8.05 -6.27 -12.32
N CYS A 13 -9.29 -6.48 -11.87
CA CYS A 13 -9.74 -7.77 -11.33
C CYS A 13 -9.62 -8.89 -12.37
N LEU A 14 -9.97 -8.60 -13.64
CA LEU A 14 -9.81 -9.54 -14.74
C LEU A 14 -8.34 -9.89 -15.00
N TYR A 15 -7.44 -8.91 -14.97
CA TYR A 15 -6.02 -9.14 -15.22
C TYR A 15 -5.34 -9.96 -14.11
N HIS A 16 -5.73 -9.73 -12.85
CA HIS A 16 -5.19 -10.44 -11.69
C HIS A 16 -5.96 -11.72 -11.32
N GLU A 17 -7.02 -12.06 -12.07
CA GLU A 17 -7.88 -13.23 -11.81
C GLU A 17 -8.45 -13.25 -10.38
N ILE A 18 -8.87 -12.07 -9.89
CA ILE A 18 -9.46 -11.88 -8.56
C ILE A 18 -10.93 -11.46 -8.65
N ASP A 19 -11.68 -11.70 -7.58
CA ASP A 19 -13.09 -11.32 -7.51
C ASP A 19 -13.24 -9.83 -7.19
N ASN A 20 -14.21 -9.16 -7.82
CA ASN A 20 -14.51 -7.75 -7.50
C ASN A 20 -14.87 -7.55 -6.02
N SER A 21 -15.49 -8.56 -5.40
CA SER A 21 -15.81 -8.56 -3.97
C SER A 21 -14.58 -8.42 -3.08
N PHE A 22 -13.41 -8.84 -3.54
CA PHE A 22 -12.15 -8.65 -2.82
C PHE A 22 -11.83 -7.16 -2.69
N ILE A 23 -11.91 -6.42 -3.79
CA ILE A 23 -11.65 -4.97 -3.81
C ILE A 23 -12.70 -4.21 -2.99
N THR A 24 -13.97 -4.59 -3.09
CA THR A 24 -15.04 -4.03 -2.24
C THR A 24 -14.76 -4.27 -0.76
N GLN A 25 -14.28 -5.46 -0.38
CA GLN A 25 -13.91 -5.74 1.01
C GLN A 25 -12.71 -4.90 1.45
N LEU A 26 -11.64 -4.83 0.66
CA LEU A 26 -10.50 -3.95 0.98
C LEU A 26 -10.94 -2.49 1.19
N HIS A 27 -11.90 -2.01 0.39
CA HIS A 27 -12.46 -0.68 0.55
C HIS A 27 -13.22 -0.52 1.88
N ASN A 28 -14.01 -1.51 2.27
CA ASN A 28 -14.74 -1.51 3.55
C ASN A 28 -13.82 -1.52 4.76
N TYR A 29 -12.64 -2.15 4.65
CA TYR A 29 -11.58 -2.10 5.67
C TYR A 29 -10.76 -0.80 5.61
N GLY A 30 -11.05 0.11 4.67
CA GLY A 30 -10.29 1.35 4.50
C GLY A 30 -8.87 1.16 3.95
N LEU A 31 -8.56 -0.04 3.43
CA LEU A 31 -7.25 -0.41 2.91
C LEU A 31 -7.00 0.09 1.49
N VAL A 32 -8.08 0.36 0.74
CA VAL A 32 -8.03 0.96 -0.60
C VAL A 32 -9.12 2.02 -0.74
N LYS A 33 -8.86 3.07 -1.52
CA LYS A 33 -9.84 4.09 -1.90
C LYS A 33 -10.36 3.83 -3.30
N ILE A 34 -11.69 3.85 -3.43
CA ILE A 34 -12.39 3.71 -4.71
C ILE A 34 -12.93 5.08 -5.12
N VAL A 35 -12.76 5.42 -6.39
CA VAL A 35 -13.34 6.61 -7.04
C VAL A 35 -14.40 6.12 -8.02
N ILE A 36 -15.60 6.70 -7.96
CA ILE A 36 -16.71 6.36 -8.87
C ILE A 36 -16.82 7.45 -9.92
N LEU A 37 -16.76 7.09 -11.20
CA LEU A 37 -16.97 7.97 -12.34
C LEU A 37 -17.88 7.28 -13.36
N GLU A 38 -18.95 7.95 -13.81
CA GLU A 38 -19.87 7.44 -14.84
C GLU A 38 -20.32 5.99 -14.60
N GLU A 39 -20.64 5.66 -13.34
CA GLU A 39 -21.07 4.32 -12.87
C GLU A 39 -19.98 3.24 -12.79
N ASP A 40 -18.74 3.56 -13.13
CA ASP A 40 -17.60 2.66 -13.00
C ASP A 40 -16.70 3.01 -11.80
N GLU A 41 -16.03 1.98 -11.27
CA GLU A 41 -15.15 2.06 -10.11
C GLU A 41 -13.68 2.05 -10.53
N TYR A 42 -12.90 2.95 -9.92
CA TYR A 42 -11.50 3.18 -10.25
C TYR A 42 -10.63 3.30 -8.99
N PHE A 43 -9.34 2.99 -9.14
CA PHE A 43 -8.31 3.35 -8.18
C PHE A 43 -7.24 4.25 -8.80
N GLN A 44 -6.62 5.05 -7.94
CA GLN A 44 -5.44 5.83 -8.27
C GLN A 44 -4.22 4.91 -8.42
N PRO A 45 -3.33 5.13 -9.43
CA PRO A 45 -2.13 4.32 -9.65
C PRO A 45 -1.21 4.20 -8.44
N GLU A 46 -1.17 5.21 -7.58
CA GLU A 46 -0.35 5.22 -6.37
C GLU A 46 -0.75 4.10 -5.39
N GLN A 47 -1.96 3.56 -5.51
CA GLN A 47 -2.46 2.46 -4.67
C GLN A 47 -2.10 1.07 -5.22
N LEU A 48 -1.69 0.95 -6.49
CA LEU A 48 -1.36 -0.34 -7.11
C LEU A 48 -0.39 -1.19 -6.27
N PRO A 49 0.76 -0.65 -5.82
CA PRO A 49 1.73 -1.47 -5.09
C PRO A 49 1.18 -1.99 -3.76
N ALA A 50 0.26 -1.25 -3.13
CA ALA A 50 -0.39 -1.66 -1.90
C ALA A 50 -1.42 -2.77 -2.16
N VAL A 51 -2.26 -2.60 -3.19
CA VAL A 51 -3.28 -3.58 -3.58
C VAL A 51 -2.62 -4.89 -4.02
N GLU A 52 -1.56 -4.86 -4.82
CA GLU A 52 -0.80 -6.06 -5.22
C GLU A 52 -0.22 -6.82 -4.03
N LYS A 53 0.32 -6.11 -3.03
CA LYS A 53 0.77 -6.74 -1.78
C LYS A 53 -0.39 -7.43 -1.06
N MET A 54 -1.56 -6.81 -1.00
CA MET A 54 -2.74 -7.38 -0.36
C MET A 54 -3.29 -8.60 -1.12
N ILE A 55 -3.26 -8.58 -2.45
CA ILE A 55 -3.59 -9.74 -3.29
C ILE A 55 -2.69 -10.90 -2.92
N ARG A 56 -1.37 -10.70 -2.87
CA ARG A 56 -0.41 -11.75 -2.47
C ARG A 56 -0.66 -12.27 -1.05
N LEU A 57 -0.97 -11.39 -0.10
CA LEU A 57 -1.30 -11.81 1.28
C LEU A 57 -2.57 -12.68 1.31
N HIS A 58 -3.61 -12.33 0.55
CA HIS A 58 -4.86 -13.06 0.55
C HIS A 58 -4.80 -14.37 -0.26
N TYR A 59 -4.37 -14.27 -1.52
CA TYR A 59 -4.45 -15.38 -2.48
C TYR A 59 -3.27 -16.34 -2.34
N ASP A 60 -2.05 -15.85 -2.10
CA ASP A 60 -0.87 -16.74 -1.97
C ASP A 60 -0.74 -17.26 -0.53
N LEU A 61 -0.91 -16.38 0.46
CA LEU A 61 -0.64 -16.68 1.87
C LEU A 61 -1.91 -17.03 2.67
N LYS A 62 -3.10 -16.99 2.04
CA LYS A 62 -4.39 -17.35 2.65
C LYS A 62 -4.71 -16.55 3.92
N ILE A 63 -4.30 -15.30 3.96
CA ILE A 63 -4.54 -14.40 5.09
C ILE A 63 -5.91 -13.74 4.93
N ASN A 64 -6.72 -13.73 5.99
CA ASN A 64 -8.01 -13.05 6.01
C ASN A 64 -7.86 -11.52 6.04
N PHE A 65 -8.96 -10.79 5.79
CA PHE A 65 -8.94 -9.33 5.73
C PHE A 65 -8.53 -8.67 7.05
N GLU A 66 -8.94 -9.22 8.18
CA GLU A 66 -8.50 -8.75 9.50
C GLU A 66 -6.98 -8.94 9.69
N GLY A 67 -6.44 -10.06 9.20
CA GLY A 67 -5.00 -10.31 9.17
C GLY A 67 -4.27 -9.33 8.26
N ILE A 68 -4.83 -9.01 7.09
CA ILE A 68 -4.27 -8.02 6.16
C ILE A 68 -4.23 -6.63 6.81
N ASP A 69 -5.29 -6.20 7.48
CA ASP A 69 -5.32 -4.90 8.18
C ASP A 69 -4.25 -4.82 9.28
N VAL A 70 -4.13 -5.86 10.10
CA VAL A 70 -3.09 -5.93 11.13
C VAL A 70 -1.69 -5.88 10.51
N ILE A 71 -1.45 -6.64 9.43
CA ILE A 71 -0.16 -6.66 8.73
C ILE A 71 0.15 -5.31 8.11
N ALA A 72 -0.83 -4.66 7.47
CA ALA A 72 -0.66 -3.33 6.88
C ALA A 72 -0.24 -2.31 7.96
N ASN A 73 -0.95 -2.30 9.09
CA ASN A 73 -0.63 -1.44 10.23
C ASN A 73 0.77 -1.71 10.81
N LEU A 74 1.18 -2.98 10.89
CA LEU A 74 2.52 -3.35 11.35
C LEU A 74 3.61 -2.93 10.36
N LEU A 75 3.39 -3.12 9.06
CA LEU A 75 4.32 -2.69 8.02
C LEU A 75 4.54 -1.16 8.07
N THR A 76 3.46 -0.37 8.20
CA THR A 76 3.58 1.09 8.34
C THR A 76 4.41 1.48 9.57
N LYS A 77 4.23 0.80 10.70
CA LYS A 77 5.03 1.05 11.91
C LYS A 77 6.51 0.71 11.68
N ILE A 78 6.80 -0.40 11.01
CA ILE A 78 8.17 -0.82 10.69
C ILE A 78 8.84 0.19 9.77
N GLU A 79 8.15 0.63 8.71
CA GLU A 79 8.65 1.64 7.77
C GLU A 79 8.96 2.96 8.48
N ALA A 80 8.08 3.42 9.38
CA ALA A 80 8.32 4.62 10.19
C ALA A 80 9.53 4.47 11.12
N LEU A 81 9.69 3.31 11.76
CA LEU A 81 10.85 3.03 12.62
C LEU A 81 12.15 3.00 11.81
N GLN A 82 12.15 2.39 10.62
CA GLN A 82 13.30 2.37 9.72
C GLN A 82 13.70 3.79 9.28
N GLN A 83 12.73 4.63 8.90
CA GLN A 83 12.99 6.04 8.53
C GLN A 83 13.61 6.83 9.69
N ASN A 84 13.12 6.64 10.91
CA ASN A 84 13.68 7.28 12.10
C ASN A 84 15.12 6.83 12.37
N LEU A 85 15.39 5.53 12.21
CA LEU A 85 16.71 4.95 12.39
C LEU A 85 17.69 5.50 11.34
N THR A 86 17.31 5.52 10.06
CA THR A 86 18.11 6.12 8.98
C THR A 86 18.38 7.60 9.23
N THR A 87 17.37 8.36 9.66
CA THR A 87 17.52 9.79 9.99
C THR A 87 18.49 10.00 11.15
N THR A 88 18.40 9.15 12.18
CA THR A 88 19.27 9.20 13.35
C THR A 88 20.71 8.85 12.97
N GLN A 89 20.93 7.79 12.18
CA GLN A 89 22.24 7.41 11.67
C GLN A 89 22.86 8.51 10.81
N ASN A 90 22.07 9.14 9.95
CA ASN A 90 22.52 10.26 9.12
C ASN A 90 22.98 11.45 9.97
N LYS A 91 22.23 11.80 11.03
CA LYS A 91 22.63 12.83 11.99
C LYS A 91 23.92 12.46 12.72
N LEU A 92 24.02 11.24 13.23
CA LEU A 92 25.21 10.77 13.94
C LEU A 92 26.46 10.85 13.05
N ARG A 93 26.36 10.38 11.79
CA ARG A 93 27.44 10.47 10.82
C ARG A 93 27.92 11.91 10.57
N LEU A 94 26.99 12.88 10.53
CA LEU A 94 27.36 14.29 10.40
C LEU A 94 28.15 14.77 11.63
N TYR A 95 27.67 14.47 12.84
CA TYR A 95 28.38 14.84 14.07
C TYR A 95 29.79 14.23 14.15
N GLU A 96 29.94 12.95 13.81
CA GLU A 96 31.24 12.26 13.79
C GLU A 96 32.20 12.90 12.78
N GLN A 97 31.71 13.32 11.61
CA GLN A 97 32.51 14.04 10.60
C GLN A 97 32.98 15.42 11.09
N PHE A 98 32.20 16.10 11.94
CA PHE A 98 32.59 17.40 12.51
C PHE A 98 33.59 17.29 13.66
N GLN A 99 33.67 16.15 14.36
CA GLN A 99 34.63 15.95 15.47
C GLN A 99 36.02 15.48 15.02
N ILE A 100 36.21 15.13 13.74
CA ILE A 100 37.49 14.69 13.17
C ILE A 100 38.25 15.88 12.51
N LYS A 101 37.74 17.11 12.62
CA LYS A 101 38.45 18.35 12.27
C LYS A 101 38.91 19.08 13.53
#